data_AF-A0A817YG44-F1
#
_entry.id   AF-A0A817YG44-F1
#
_cell.length_a   1.000
_cell.length_b   1.000
_cell.length_c   1.000
_cell.angle_alpha   90.00
_cell.angle_beta   90.00
_cell.angle_gamma   90.00
#
_symmetry.space_group_name_H-M   'P 1'
#
loop_
_entity.id
_entity.type
_entity.pdbx_description
1 polymer ?
#
loop_
_entity_poly.entity_id
_entity_poly.type
_entity_poly.pdbx_seq_one_letter_code
_entity_poly.pdbx_strand_id
1 'polypeptide(L)'
;MRQNLKRKAVEESGPIDRMVEEAFHATDHQWQSKDLIVNLPAIRTMKNTLQKQRRKTRPPIPHTIEKLPFPLPDAYCKTAHDDQFLFYDGPLGDIRSLIFCSYNDLLYLSQHEDWYCDGTFYTCPSIFYQIYSIHVYHDGISTPCIFALLGSKSEVVYNDLFTKNYPTVIVRGCLFHYGQRLFRKFVDLGLKVSYNNDENLRDWFRSFAALSLLPLNHMLWGLQYLIQNRPEYPGIQEFLTYYHTTYGPFSKFPPHMYNHYRNITPRTINYLEGRHSRMKKHVNAPHPNI
;
A
#
# COMPACT_ATOMS: atom_id res chain seq x y z
N MET A 1 2.82 -10.12 -38.20
CA MET A 1 2.91 -10.03 -36.73
C MET A 1 3.65 -8.77 -36.24
N ARG A 2 4.97 -8.60 -36.50
CA ARG A 2 5.80 -7.52 -35.91
C ARG A 2 5.35 -6.08 -36.19
N GLN A 3 4.92 -5.76 -37.41
CA GLN A 3 4.39 -4.43 -37.74
C GLN A 3 3.05 -4.15 -37.03
N ASN A 4 2.17 -5.14 -36.97
CA ASN A 4 0.89 -5.02 -36.25
C ASN A 4 1.12 -4.82 -34.74
N LEU A 5 2.05 -5.56 -34.13
CA LEU A 5 2.45 -5.36 -32.74
C LEU A 5 3.02 -3.96 -32.48
N LYS A 6 3.85 -3.42 -33.39
CA LYS A 6 4.37 -2.06 -33.28
C LYS A 6 3.26 -1.01 -33.34
N ARG A 7 2.27 -1.20 -34.22
CA ARG A 7 1.10 -0.33 -34.34
C ARG A 7 0.22 -0.39 -33.09
N LYS A 8 -0.17 -1.60 -32.66
CA LYS A 8 -0.88 -1.84 -31.39
C LYS A 8 -0.17 -1.23 -30.20
N ALA A 9 1.15 -1.36 -30.12
CA ALA A 9 1.91 -0.76 -29.03
C ALA A 9 1.75 0.77 -28.97
N VAL A 10 1.59 1.45 -30.10
CA VAL A 10 1.37 2.90 -30.15
C VAL A 10 -0.08 3.27 -29.84
N GLU A 11 -1.05 2.50 -30.35
CA GLU A 11 -2.49 2.78 -30.27
C GLU A 11 -3.12 2.37 -28.94
N GLU A 12 -2.68 1.25 -28.36
CA GLU A 12 -3.26 0.69 -27.13
C GLU A 12 -2.39 1.01 -25.90
N SER A 13 -3.02 1.31 -24.76
CA SER A 13 -2.37 1.69 -23.50
C SER A 13 -1.95 0.49 -22.63
N GLY A 14 -2.42 -0.73 -22.92
CA GLY A 14 -2.25 -1.93 -22.09
C GLY A 14 -0.80 -2.44 -21.91
N PRO A 15 -0.52 -3.41 -21.03
CA PRO A 15 0.84 -3.90 -20.78
C PRO A 15 1.48 -4.54 -22.02
N ILE A 16 2.75 -4.20 -22.32
CA ILE A 16 3.50 -4.81 -23.45
C ILE A 16 3.63 -6.32 -23.26
N ASP A 17 3.76 -6.78 -22.02
CA ASP A 17 3.90 -8.20 -21.71
C ASP A 17 2.68 -8.98 -22.18
N ARG A 18 1.48 -8.47 -21.87
CA ARG A 18 0.22 -9.02 -22.34
C ARG A 18 0.09 -8.96 -23.86
N MET A 19 0.48 -7.86 -24.49
CA MET A 19 0.45 -7.75 -25.97
C MET A 19 1.34 -8.79 -26.66
N VAL A 20 2.50 -9.08 -26.08
CA VAL A 20 3.43 -10.08 -26.59
C VAL A 20 2.85 -11.48 -26.36
N GLU A 21 2.36 -11.78 -25.16
CA GLU A 21 1.71 -13.06 -24.82
C GLU A 21 0.50 -13.36 -25.72
N GLU A 22 -0.43 -12.41 -25.86
CA GLU A 22 -1.61 -12.55 -26.73
C GLU A 22 -1.20 -12.82 -28.18
N ALA A 23 -0.16 -12.15 -28.67
CA ALA A 23 0.31 -12.37 -30.03
C ALA A 23 0.95 -13.76 -30.20
N PHE A 24 1.68 -14.27 -29.20
CA PHE A 24 2.22 -15.62 -29.21
C PHE A 24 1.11 -16.69 -29.16
N HIS A 25 0.11 -16.52 -28.30
CA HIS A 25 -1.04 -17.41 -28.23
C HIS A 25 -1.86 -17.41 -29.52
N ALA A 26 -2.04 -16.24 -30.15
CA ALA A 26 -2.73 -16.14 -31.44
C ALA A 26 -1.97 -16.85 -32.57
N THR A 27 -0.63 -16.84 -32.55
CA THR A 27 0.18 -17.60 -33.53
C THR A 27 0.12 -19.12 -33.30
N ASP A 28 0.05 -19.57 -32.04
CA ASP A 28 0.02 -21.00 -31.70
C ASP A 28 -1.29 -21.68 -32.15
N HIS A 29 -2.41 -20.94 -32.12
CA HIS A 29 -3.71 -21.42 -32.60
C HIS A 29 -3.88 -21.38 -34.13
N GLN A 30 -3.07 -20.60 -34.87
CA GLN A 30 -3.24 -20.44 -36.32
C GLN A 30 -2.23 -21.19 -37.19
N TRP A 31 -1.09 -21.69 -36.65
CA TRP A 31 0.03 -22.12 -37.50
C TRP A 31 0.72 -23.41 -37.00
N GLN A 32 0.57 -24.51 -37.77
CA GLN A 32 1.27 -25.80 -37.56
C GLN A 32 2.70 -25.87 -38.18
N SER A 33 3.34 -24.75 -38.53
CA SER A 33 4.71 -24.79 -39.08
C SER A 33 5.75 -24.38 -38.03
N LYS A 34 6.56 -25.36 -37.61
CA LYS A 34 7.72 -25.20 -36.72
C LYS A 34 8.79 -24.22 -37.27
N ASP A 35 8.78 -23.93 -38.57
CA ASP A 35 9.85 -23.19 -39.25
C ASP A 35 9.79 -21.65 -39.09
N LEU A 36 8.64 -21.09 -38.71
CA LEU A 36 8.49 -19.63 -38.50
C LEU A 36 8.77 -19.17 -37.08
N ILE A 37 8.61 -20.04 -36.08
CA ILE A 37 8.97 -19.74 -34.68
C ILE A 37 10.47 -19.50 -34.56
N VAL A 38 11.27 -20.18 -35.41
CA VAL A 38 12.75 -20.08 -35.45
C VAL A 38 13.25 -18.68 -35.82
N ASN A 39 12.43 -17.86 -36.50
CA ASN A 39 12.81 -16.52 -36.97
C ASN A 39 12.28 -15.37 -36.10
N LEU A 40 11.64 -15.65 -34.96
CA LEU A 40 11.19 -14.60 -34.05
C LEU A 40 12.36 -14.10 -33.19
N PRO A 41 12.52 -12.77 -33.03
CA PRO A 41 13.46 -12.23 -32.06
C PRO A 41 13.13 -12.74 -30.66
N ALA A 42 14.12 -12.83 -29.78
CA ALA A 42 13.88 -13.13 -28.37
C ALA A 42 12.79 -12.19 -27.78
N ILE A 43 11.94 -12.74 -26.90
CA ILE A 43 10.82 -12.03 -26.25
C ILE A 43 11.27 -10.67 -25.69
N ARG A 44 12.42 -10.65 -25.00
CA ARG A 44 13.04 -9.42 -24.46
C ARG A 44 13.30 -8.36 -25.54
N THR A 45 13.82 -8.76 -26.71
CA THR A 45 14.09 -7.87 -27.85
C THR A 45 12.80 -7.30 -28.43
N MET A 46 11.74 -8.10 -28.49
CA MET A 46 10.42 -7.63 -28.91
C MET A 46 9.84 -6.64 -27.91
N LYS A 47 9.83 -6.95 -26.62
CA LYS A 47 9.38 -6.04 -25.55
C LYS A 47 10.10 -4.69 -25.64
N ASN A 48 11.43 -4.70 -25.75
CA ASN A 48 12.25 -3.48 -25.91
C ASN A 48 11.89 -2.68 -27.17
N THR A 49 11.64 -3.36 -28.29
CA THR A 49 11.24 -2.72 -29.55
C THR A 49 9.88 -2.01 -29.42
N LEU A 50 8.91 -2.67 -28.78
CA LEU A 50 7.57 -2.12 -28.56
C LEU A 50 7.61 -0.93 -27.59
N GLN A 51 8.39 -1.04 -26.50
CA GLN A 51 8.63 0.09 -25.59
C GLN A 51 9.25 1.29 -26.32
N LYS A 52 10.21 1.05 -27.24
CA LYS A 52 10.82 2.11 -28.04
C LYS A 52 9.81 2.76 -29.00
N GLN A 53 8.84 2.03 -29.55
CA GLN A 53 7.79 2.65 -30.36
C GLN A 53 6.85 3.51 -29.51
N ARG A 54 6.42 3.01 -28.34
CA ARG A 54 5.58 3.79 -27.40
C ARG A 54 6.20 5.12 -27.00
N ARG A 55 7.50 5.11 -26.71
CA ARG A 55 8.22 6.33 -26.31
C ARG A 55 8.25 7.42 -27.39
N LYS A 56 7.93 7.12 -28.65
CA LYS A 56 7.88 8.13 -29.72
C LYS A 56 6.64 9.02 -29.65
N THR A 57 5.55 8.52 -29.08
CA THR A 57 4.26 9.23 -29.03
C THR A 57 3.88 9.67 -27.62
N ARG A 58 4.62 9.21 -26.60
CA ARG A 58 4.42 9.58 -25.20
C ARG A 58 5.29 10.77 -24.81
N PRO A 59 4.84 11.62 -23.87
CA PRO A 59 5.66 12.67 -23.30
C PRO A 59 6.94 12.10 -22.65
N PRO A 60 7.99 12.93 -22.52
CA PRO A 60 9.19 12.56 -21.78
C PRO A 60 8.85 12.13 -20.35
N ILE A 61 9.57 11.13 -19.84
CA ILE A 61 9.38 10.64 -18.48
C ILE A 61 9.83 11.74 -17.50
N PRO A 62 8.97 12.21 -16.60
CA PRO A 62 9.35 13.20 -15.60
C PRO A 62 10.31 12.57 -14.58
N HIS A 63 11.40 13.28 -14.29
CA HIS A 63 12.40 12.86 -13.30
C HIS A 63 12.28 13.60 -11.97
N THR A 64 11.43 14.64 -11.90
CA THR A 64 11.08 15.37 -10.69
C THR A 64 9.59 15.69 -10.71
N ILE A 65 8.99 15.96 -9.55
CA ILE A 65 7.55 16.24 -9.43
C ILE A 65 7.16 17.53 -10.16
N GLU A 66 8.07 18.51 -10.22
CA GLU A 66 7.86 19.79 -10.92
C GLU A 66 7.83 19.63 -12.44
N LYS A 67 8.47 18.58 -12.96
CA LYS A 67 8.46 18.26 -14.40
C LYS A 67 7.24 17.43 -14.81
N LEU A 68 6.43 16.98 -13.86
CA LEU A 68 5.17 16.31 -14.16
C LEU A 68 4.17 17.36 -14.69
N PRO A 69 3.55 17.16 -15.87
CA PRO A 69 2.60 18.13 -16.43
C PRO A 69 1.46 18.47 -15.45
N PHE A 70 1.07 19.74 -15.40
CA PHE A 70 -0.09 20.21 -14.62
C PHE A 70 -0.94 21.18 -15.48
N PRO A 71 -2.22 20.87 -15.74
CA PRO A 71 -2.91 19.62 -15.40
C PRO A 71 -2.30 18.41 -16.14
N LEU A 72 -2.58 17.19 -15.64
CA LEU A 72 -2.22 15.97 -16.37
C LEU A 72 -2.97 15.91 -17.71
N PRO A 73 -2.34 15.37 -18.78
CA PRO A 73 -3.04 15.13 -20.04
C PRO A 73 -4.24 14.19 -19.87
N ASP A 74 -5.33 14.45 -20.59
CA ASP A 74 -6.60 13.70 -20.49
C ASP A 74 -6.43 12.19 -20.65
N ALA A 75 -5.49 11.76 -21.51
CA ALA A 75 -5.17 10.35 -21.73
C ALA A 75 -4.71 9.60 -20.46
N TYR A 76 -4.26 10.33 -19.43
CA TYR A 76 -3.86 9.79 -18.12
C TYR A 76 -4.91 10.01 -17.03
N CYS A 77 -6.00 10.71 -17.36
CA CYS A 77 -7.06 11.05 -16.42
C CYS A 77 -8.24 10.08 -16.49
N LYS A 78 -8.25 9.16 -17.46
CA LYS A 78 -9.38 8.29 -17.77
C LYS A 78 -9.04 6.80 -17.75
N THR A 79 -10.05 5.95 -17.58
CA THR A 79 -9.94 4.50 -17.71
C THR A 79 -9.80 4.06 -19.18
N ALA A 80 -9.56 2.77 -19.41
CA ALA A 80 -9.59 2.20 -20.76
C ALA A 80 -10.97 2.28 -21.45
N HIS A 81 -12.03 2.55 -20.68
CA HIS A 81 -13.40 2.74 -21.16
C HIS A 81 -13.80 4.22 -21.27
N ASP A 82 -12.82 5.14 -21.16
CA ASP A 82 -13.00 6.59 -21.24
C ASP A 82 -13.75 7.23 -20.04
N ASP A 83 -13.92 6.48 -18.94
CA ASP A 83 -14.49 7.02 -17.70
C ASP A 83 -13.47 7.87 -16.94
N GLN A 84 -13.92 8.93 -16.28
CA GLN A 84 -13.06 9.73 -15.40
C GLN A 84 -12.46 8.85 -14.28
N PHE A 85 -11.15 8.95 -14.09
CA PHE A 85 -10.42 8.16 -13.10
C PHE A 85 -9.47 8.97 -12.22
N LEU A 86 -8.85 10.04 -12.75
CA LEU A 86 -8.12 10.99 -11.93
C LEU A 86 -9.14 11.81 -11.13
N PHE A 87 -9.18 11.59 -9.83
CA PHE A 87 -10.09 12.25 -8.91
C PHE A 87 -9.49 13.55 -8.36
N TYR A 88 -8.19 13.54 -8.06
CA TYR A 88 -7.50 14.70 -7.51
C TYR A 88 -6.08 14.82 -8.06
N ASP A 89 -5.67 16.05 -8.36
CA ASP A 89 -4.33 16.43 -8.74
C ASP A 89 -3.99 17.77 -8.09
N GLY A 90 -3.18 17.73 -7.02
CA GLY A 90 -2.90 18.92 -6.24
C GLY A 90 -2.08 18.62 -4.99
N PRO A 91 -1.78 19.63 -4.16
CA PRO A 91 -1.00 19.44 -2.94
C PRO A 91 -1.79 18.66 -1.89
N LEU A 92 -1.13 17.71 -1.23
CA LEU A 92 -1.50 17.23 0.11
C LEU A 92 -0.30 17.55 1.01
N GLY A 93 -0.51 18.34 2.06
CA GLY A 93 0.56 19.14 2.65
C GLY A 93 1.19 20.06 1.60
N ASP A 94 2.52 19.98 1.46
CA ASP A 94 3.27 20.87 0.57
C ASP A 94 3.66 20.23 -0.78
N ILE A 95 3.42 18.92 -0.95
CA ILE A 95 3.88 18.18 -2.14
C ILE A 95 2.68 17.68 -2.93
N ARG A 96 2.73 17.90 -4.25
CA ARG A 96 1.73 17.41 -5.20
C ARG A 96 1.53 15.90 -5.06
N SER A 97 0.28 15.49 -5.01
CA SER A 97 -0.18 14.11 -4.95
C SER A 97 -1.28 13.90 -5.98
N LEU A 98 -1.40 12.66 -6.46
CA LEU A 98 -2.44 12.27 -7.41
C LEU A 98 -3.34 11.22 -6.76
N ILE A 99 -4.65 11.38 -6.86
CA ILE A 99 -5.61 10.39 -6.36
C ILE A 99 -6.44 9.89 -7.54
N PHE A 100 -6.49 8.57 -7.68
CA PHE A 100 -7.23 7.87 -8.72
C PHE A 100 -8.34 7.05 -8.10
N CYS A 101 -9.56 7.23 -8.61
CA CYS A 101 -10.76 6.53 -8.17
C CYS A 101 -11.84 6.71 -9.25
N SER A 102 -12.57 5.65 -9.59
CA SER A 102 -13.78 5.80 -10.41
C SER A 102 -14.97 6.23 -9.55
N TYR A 103 -16.03 6.76 -10.16
CA TYR A 103 -17.26 7.08 -9.44
C TYR A 103 -17.86 5.84 -8.75
N ASN A 104 -17.84 4.68 -9.41
CA ASN A 104 -18.36 3.44 -8.85
C ASN A 104 -17.56 2.96 -7.65
N ASP A 105 -16.22 3.10 -7.70
CA ASP A 105 -15.35 2.75 -6.56
C ASP A 105 -15.61 3.67 -5.37
N LEU A 106 -15.82 4.97 -5.61
CA LEU A 106 -16.14 5.93 -4.56
C LEU A 106 -17.52 5.65 -3.95
N LEU A 107 -18.52 5.33 -4.77
CA LEU A 107 -19.85 4.95 -4.32
C LEU A 107 -19.78 3.67 -3.48
N TYR A 108 -19.06 2.64 -3.95
CA TYR A 108 -18.88 1.40 -3.20
C TYR A 108 -18.19 1.65 -1.86
N LEU A 109 -17.15 2.48 -1.84
CA LEU A 109 -16.45 2.88 -0.62
C LEU A 109 -17.39 3.61 0.36
N SER A 110 -18.29 4.48 -0.13
CA SER A 110 -19.25 5.20 0.70
C SER A 110 -20.32 4.31 1.37
N GLN A 111 -20.54 3.10 0.85
CA GLN A 111 -21.52 2.14 1.38
C GLN A 111 -20.96 1.29 2.53
N HIS A 112 -19.67 1.40 2.84
CA HIS A 112 -18.99 0.58 3.83
C HIS A 112 -18.44 1.42 4.98
N GLU A 113 -18.63 0.92 6.21
CA GLU A 113 -18.18 1.60 7.44
C GLU A 113 -16.66 1.49 7.68
N ASP A 114 -16.06 0.36 7.26
CA ASP A 114 -14.65 0.06 7.50
C ASP A 114 -13.85 0.12 6.19
N TRP A 115 -12.80 0.95 6.18
CA TRP A 115 -11.84 1.05 5.09
C TRP A 115 -10.45 0.64 5.56
N TYR A 116 -9.71 0.02 4.66
CA TYR A 116 -8.38 -0.51 4.96
C TYR A 116 -7.36 0.04 4.01
N CYS A 117 -6.28 0.51 4.60
CA CYS A 117 -5.34 1.34 3.89
C CYS A 117 -3.92 0.81 4.10
N ASP A 118 -3.13 0.80 3.03
CA ASP A 118 -1.73 0.43 3.11
C ASP A 118 -0.90 1.13 2.03
N GLY A 119 0.37 1.37 2.35
CA GLY A 119 1.34 2.04 1.48
C GLY A 119 2.40 1.08 0.95
N THR A 120 2.79 1.24 -0.30
CA THR A 120 3.88 0.49 -0.92
C THR A 120 4.87 1.40 -1.64
N PHE A 121 6.15 1.17 -1.34
CA PHE A 121 7.25 2.04 -1.75
C PHE A 121 7.96 1.52 -3.00
N TYR A 122 8.19 0.20 -3.08
CA TYR A 122 9.02 -0.42 -4.12
C TYR A 122 8.48 -0.19 -5.54
N THR A 123 7.15 -0.26 -5.70
CA THR A 123 6.47 -0.08 -6.99
C THR A 123 6.03 1.36 -7.23
N CYS A 124 6.37 2.30 -6.34
CA CYS A 124 6.01 3.70 -6.51
C CYS A 124 7.01 4.38 -7.46
N PRO A 125 6.57 5.14 -8.47
CA PRO A 125 7.44 6.01 -9.25
C PRO A 125 8.27 6.92 -8.34
N SER A 126 9.56 7.10 -8.65
CA SER A 126 10.52 7.81 -7.78
C SER A 126 10.22 9.28 -7.55
N ILE A 127 9.38 9.89 -8.39
CA ILE A 127 8.91 11.28 -8.21
C ILE A 127 7.87 11.41 -7.10
N PHE A 128 7.32 10.29 -6.61
CA PHE A 128 6.41 10.21 -5.47
C PHE A 128 7.04 9.37 -4.35
N TYR A 129 6.54 9.55 -3.12
CA TYR A 129 7.05 8.84 -1.95
C TYR A 129 6.51 7.40 -1.86
N GLN A 130 5.21 7.22 -2.13
CA GLN A 130 4.55 5.91 -2.05
C GLN A 130 3.28 5.85 -2.90
N ILE A 131 2.90 4.64 -3.30
CA ILE A 131 1.52 4.33 -3.69
C ILE A 131 0.78 3.93 -2.43
N TYR A 132 -0.27 4.67 -2.10
CA TYR A 132 -1.14 4.40 -0.99
C TYR A 132 -2.50 3.93 -1.52
N SER A 133 -2.99 2.80 -1.05
CA SER A 133 -4.24 2.22 -1.56
C SER A 133 -5.27 2.06 -0.46
N ILE A 134 -6.52 2.44 -0.75
CA ILE A 134 -7.67 2.29 0.15
C ILE A 134 -8.58 1.21 -0.42
N HIS A 135 -8.95 0.25 0.43
CA HIS A 135 -9.70 -0.95 0.09
C HIS A 135 -10.90 -1.09 1.01
N VAL A 136 -11.96 -1.67 0.46
CA VAL A 136 -13.07 -2.21 1.22
C VAL A 136 -12.87 -3.72 1.33
N TYR A 137 -13.03 -4.26 2.54
CA TYR A 137 -13.06 -5.71 2.77
C TYR A 137 -14.48 -6.15 3.04
N HIS A 138 -15.06 -6.93 2.13
CA HIS A 138 -16.43 -7.43 2.22
C HIS A 138 -16.49 -8.87 1.68
N ASP A 139 -17.18 -9.76 2.41
CA ASP A 139 -17.36 -11.17 2.05
C ASP A 139 -16.07 -11.92 1.68
N GLY A 140 -15.00 -11.69 2.45
CA GLY A 140 -13.72 -12.35 2.23
C GLY A 140 -12.85 -11.71 1.14
N ILE A 141 -13.35 -10.69 0.46
CA ILE A 141 -12.72 -10.06 -0.71
C ILE A 141 -12.27 -8.64 -0.34
N SER A 142 -11.00 -8.34 -0.66
CA SER A 142 -10.45 -6.98 -0.60
C SER A 142 -10.53 -6.31 -1.97
N THR A 143 -11.34 -5.27 -2.07
CA THR A 143 -11.55 -4.50 -3.29
C THR A 143 -10.86 -3.14 -3.17
N PRO A 144 -9.81 -2.86 -3.97
CA PRO A 144 -9.17 -1.55 -4.02
C PRO A 144 -10.13 -0.56 -4.66
N CYS A 145 -10.37 0.55 -3.99
CA CYS A 145 -11.27 1.59 -4.45
C CYS A 145 -10.50 2.86 -4.84
N ILE A 146 -9.43 3.16 -4.10
CA ILE A 146 -8.62 4.37 -4.31
C ILE A 146 -7.14 4.00 -4.39
N PHE A 147 -6.44 4.62 -5.35
CA PHE A 147 -4.98 4.63 -5.42
C PHE A 147 -4.48 6.06 -5.36
N ALA A 148 -3.59 6.37 -4.42
CA ALA A 148 -2.99 7.67 -4.25
C ALA A 148 -1.48 7.60 -4.42
N LEU A 149 -0.94 8.35 -5.37
CA LEU A 149 0.49 8.65 -5.46
C LEU A 149 0.79 9.83 -4.53
N LEU A 150 1.31 9.52 -3.34
CA LEU A 150 1.53 10.52 -2.30
C LEU A 150 2.93 11.12 -2.41
N GLY A 151 3.01 12.45 -2.34
CA GLY A 151 4.28 13.18 -2.35
C GLY A 151 5.12 13.02 -1.07
N SER A 152 4.50 12.63 0.05
CA SER A 152 5.16 12.43 1.35
C SER A 152 4.38 11.44 2.24
N LYS A 153 5.00 11.04 3.36
CA LYS A 153 4.39 10.21 4.42
C LYS A 153 4.20 10.98 5.73
N SER A 154 4.20 12.31 5.69
CA SER A 154 3.99 13.13 6.89
C SER A 154 2.56 12.99 7.40
N GLU A 155 2.39 13.30 8.69
CA GLU A 155 1.08 13.28 9.33
C GLU A 155 0.09 14.24 8.65
N VAL A 156 0.57 15.40 8.20
CA VAL A 156 -0.20 16.39 7.43
C VAL A 156 -0.78 15.79 6.15
N VAL A 157 0.00 15.01 5.40
CA VAL A 157 -0.48 14.37 4.15
C VAL A 157 -1.62 13.40 4.44
N TYR A 158 -1.51 12.58 5.50
CA TYR A 158 -2.58 11.65 5.86
C TYR A 158 -3.82 12.39 6.39
N ASN A 159 -3.65 13.48 7.14
CA ASN A 159 -4.76 14.31 7.59
C ASN A 159 -5.48 14.98 6.42
N ASP A 160 -4.74 15.48 5.43
CA ASP A 160 -5.35 16.05 4.21
C ASP A 160 -6.05 14.98 3.38
N LEU A 161 -5.50 13.75 3.30
CA LEU A 161 -6.11 12.64 2.57
C LEU A 161 -7.42 12.19 3.20
N PHE A 162 -7.46 12.06 4.54
CA PHE A 162 -8.60 11.50 5.26
C PHE A 162 -9.45 12.55 5.98
N THR A 163 -8.90 13.18 7.00
CA THR A 163 -9.66 13.93 8.00
C THR A 163 -10.18 15.27 7.48
N LYS A 164 -9.43 15.94 6.60
CA LYS A 164 -9.86 17.23 6.02
C LYS A 164 -11.07 17.07 5.10
N ASN A 165 -11.12 15.97 4.36
CA ASN A 165 -12.21 15.67 3.43
C ASN A 165 -13.35 14.90 4.10
N TYR A 166 -13.05 14.14 5.16
CA TYR A 166 -13.99 13.30 5.90
C TYR A 166 -13.79 13.51 7.41
N PRO A 167 -14.28 14.63 7.98
CA PRO A 167 -14.02 15.00 9.38
C PRO A 167 -14.60 14.01 10.40
N THR A 168 -15.52 13.15 9.99
CA THR A 168 -16.12 12.09 10.81
C THR A 168 -15.36 10.76 10.76
N VAL A 169 -14.36 10.62 9.88
CA VAL A 169 -13.56 9.39 9.79
C VAL A 169 -12.70 9.21 11.04
N ILE A 170 -12.77 8.01 11.61
CA ILE A 170 -11.91 7.61 12.73
C ILE A 170 -10.74 6.80 12.17
N VAL A 171 -9.54 7.40 12.19
CA VAL A 171 -8.32 6.70 11.78
C VAL A 171 -7.82 5.82 12.92
N ARG A 172 -7.71 4.52 12.66
CA ARG A 172 -7.15 3.54 13.61
C ARG A 172 -5.85 2.94 13.08
N GLY A 173 -4.90 2.72 13.98
CA GLY A 173 -3.69 1.95 13.72
C GLY A 173 -4.01 0.48 13.50
N CYS A 174 -3.17 -0.20 12.72
CA CYS A 174 -3.28 -1.64 12.50
C CYS A 174 -2.63 -2.42 13.66
N LEU A 175 -3.33 -3.43 14.20
CA LEU A 175 -2.85 -4.27 15.30
C LEU A 175 -1.52 -4.95 14.97
N PHE A 176 -1.37 -5.41 13.72
CA PHE A 176 -0.13 -6.02 13.25
C PHE A 176 1.06 -5.06 13.34
N HIS A 177 0.89 -3.85 12.82
CA HIS A 177 1.93 -2.83 12.85
C HIS A 177 2.22 -2.32 14.27
N TYR A 178 1.20 -2.20 15.11
CA TYR A 178 1.36 -1.89 16.53
C TYR A 178 2.21 -2.94 17.24
N GLY A 179 1.83 -4.22 17.14
CA GLY A 179 2.60 -5.33 17.73
C GLY A 179 4.03 -5.42 17.19
N GLN A 180 4.20 -5.22 15.88
CA GLN A 180 5.52 -5.20 15.26
C GLN A 180 6.40 -4.07 15.79
N ARG A 181 5.85 -2.87 16.02
CA ARG A 181 6.57 -1.73 16.60
C ARG A 181 6.97 -1.97 18.05
N LEU A 182 6.07 -2.52 18.86
CA LEU A 182 6.39 -2.93 20.23
C LEU A 182 7.55 -3.93 20.25
N PHE A 183 7.50 -4.96 19.40
CA PHE A 183 8.52 -6.00 19.38
C PHE A 183 9.87 -5.47 18.90
N ARG A 184 9.89 -4.60 17.88
CA ARG A 184 11.13 -3.93 17.44
C ARG A 184 11.78 -3.16 18.59
N LYS A 185 11.00 -2.36 19.33
CA LYS A 185 11.54 -1.64 20.50
C LYS A 185 12.06 -2.61 21.58
N PHE A 186 11.35 -3.71 21.82
CA PHE A 186 11.77 -4.74 22.77
C PHE A 186 13.11 -5.37 22.38
N VAL A 187 13.31 -5.64 21.07
CA VAL A 187 14.57 -6.13 20.51
C VAL A 187 15.68 -5.08 20.62
N ASP A 188 15.40 -3.81 20.32
CA ASP A 188 16.37 -2.71 20.40
C ASP A 188 16.90 -2.50 21.82
N LEU A 189 16.12 -2.92 22.84
CA LEU A 189 16.50 -2.90 24.25
C LEU A 189 17.26 -4.16 24.70
N GLY A 190 17.62 -5.06 23.77
CA GLY A 190 18.41 -6.26 24.06
C GLY A 190 17.62 -7.45 24.58
N LEU A 191 16.29 -7.36 24.66
CA LEU A 191 15.44 -8.38 25.33
C LEU A 191 15.11 -9.59 24.45
N LYS A 192 15.60 -9.64 23.19
CA LYS A 192 15.24 -10.70 22.23
C LYS A 192 15.62 -12.11 22.70
N VAL A 193 16.80 -12.27 23.28
CA VAL A 193 17.28 -13.58 23.74
C VAL A 193 16.44 -14.05 24.92
N SER A 194 16.25 -13.20 25.93
CA SER A 194 15.39 -13.48 27.08
C SER A 194 13.96 -13.81 26.67
N TYR A 195 13.38 -13.05 25.73
CA TYR A 195 12.03 -13.31 25.19
C TYR A 195 11.86 -14.72 24.61
N ASN A 196 12.89 -15.24 23.94
CA ASN A 196 12.82 -16.58 23.34
C ASN A 196 12.93 -17.68 24.40
N ASN A 197 13.66 -17.42 25.49
CA ASN A 197 14.01 -18.42 26.49
C ASN A 197 13.14 -18.40 27.76
N ASP A 198 12.44 -17.28 28.03
CA ASP A 198 11.53 -17.13 29.16
C ASP A 198 10.09 -16.93 28.67
N GLU A 199 9.23 -17.89 29.02
CA GLU A 199 7.80 -17.86 28.71
C GLU A 199 7.05 -16.75 29.45
N ASN A 200 7.39 -16.50 30.72
CA ASN A 200 6.71 -15.48 31.53
C ASN A 200 6.98 -14.08 30.98
N LEU A 201 8.24 -13.79 30.63
CA LEU A 201 8.61 -12.54 29.96
C LEU A 201 7.87 -12.38 28.62
N ARG A 202 7.80 -13.45 27.84
CA ARG A 202 7.13 -13.47 26.55
C ARG A 202 5.64 -13.20 26.66
N ASP A 203 4.96 -13.82 27.61
CA ASP A 203 3.53 -13.66 27.82
C ASP A 203 3.19 -12.29 28.43
N TRP A 204 4.02 -11.81 29.35
CA TRP A 204 3.96 -10.43 29.85
C TRP A 204 4.10 -9.42 28.70
N PHE A 205 5.09 -9.59 27.82
CA PHE A 205 5.26 -8.71 26.66
C PHE A 205 4.06 -8.79 25.69
N ARG A 206 3.59 -10.00 25.37
CA ARG A 206 2.44 -10.21 24.46
C ARG A 206 1.16 -9.60 25.02
N SER A 207 1.04 -9.47 26.34
CA SER A 207 -0.10 -8.83 26.97
C SER A 207 -0.23 -7.35 26.60
N PHE A 208 0.84 -6.65 26.22
CA PHE A 208 0.75 -5.28 25.67
C PHE A 208 0.01 -5.22 24.33
N ALA A 209 0.14 -6.26 23.49
CA ALA A 209 -0.68 -6.39 22.30
C ALA A 209 -2.14 -6.69 22.68
N ALA A 210 -2.35 -7.55 23.67
CA ALA A 210 -3.69 -7.91 24.16
C ALA A 210 -4.44 -6.74 24.80
N LEU A 211 -3.75 -5.72 25.35
CA LEU A 211 -4.41 -4.50 25.85
C LEU A 211 -5.31 -3.86 24.80
N SER A 212 -4.90 -3.87 23.53
CA SER A 212 -5.71 -3.33 22.42
C SER A 212 -7.06 -4.04 22.25
N LEU A 213 -7.20 -5.25 22.79
CA LEU A 213 -8.41 -6.08 22.69
C LEU A 213 -9.32 -5.92 23.90
N LEU A 214 -8.92 -5.15 24.91
CA LEU A 214 -9.75 -4.84 26.07
C LEU A 214 -10.71 -3.69 25.76
N PRO A 215 -11.89 -3.61 26.41
CA PRO A 215 -12.68 -2.39 26.44
C PRO A 215 -11.81 -1.18 26.76
N LEU A 216 -12.05 -0.05 26.09
CA LEU A 216 -11.20 1.14 26.23
C LEU A 216 -11.05 1.59 27.70
N ASN A 217 -12.13 1.48 28.49
CA ASN A 217 -12.14 1.79 29.92
C ASN A 217 -11.35 0.79 30.79
N HIS A 218 -11.08 -0.43 30.30
CA HIS A 218 -10.28 -1.45 30.98
C HIS A 218 -8.81 -1.45 30.56
N MET A 219 -8.43 -0.78 29.46
CA MET A 219 -7.05 -0.73 29.00
C MET A 219 -6.10 -0.14 30.05
N LEU A 220 -6.55 0.89 30.77
CA LEU A 220 -5.75 1.53 31.82
C LEU A 220 -5.48 0.58 32.99
N TRP A 221 -6.49 -0.18 33.44
CA TRP A 221 -6.33 -1.19 34.49
C TRP A 221 -5.43 -2.34 34.04
N GLY A 222 -5.58 -2.78 32.78
CA GLY A 222 -4.69 -3.78 32.20
C GLY A 222 -3.23 -3.31 32.17
N LEU A 223 -2.97 -2.05 31.78
CA LEU A 223 -1.62 -1.48 31.80
C LEU A 223 -1.06 -1.38 33.23
N GLN A 224 -1.87 -0.94 34.20
CA GLN A 224 -1.46 -0.89 35.61
C GLN A 224 -1.09 -2.28 36.13
N TYR A 225 -1.86 -3.31 35.80
CA TYR A 225 -1.56 -4.70 36.15
C TYR A 225 -0.21 -5.15 35.58
N LEU A 226 0.09 -4.85 34.31
CA LEU A 226 1.37 -5.20 33.69
C LEU A 226 2.56 -4.45 34.32
N ILE A 227 2.37 -3.20 34.74
CA ILE A 227 3.40 -2.43 35.44
C ILE A 227 3.69 -3.03 36.82
N GLN A 228 2.65 -3.40 37.57
CA GLN A 228 2.78 -4.00 38.89
C GLN A 228 3.43 -5.40 38.85
N ASN A 229 3.14 -6.17 37.81
CA ASN A 229 3.66 -7.53 37.62
C ASN A 229 4.80 -7.58 36.59
N ARG A 230 5.63 -6.54 36.53
CA ARG A 230 6.74 -6.47 35.57
C ARG A 230 7.85 -7.48 35.90
N PRO A 231 8.46 -8.14 34.91
CA PRO A 231 9.60 -9.00 35.12
C PRO A 231 10.89 -8.18 35.33
N GLU A 232 11.85 -8.76 36.05
CA GLU A 232 13.12 -8.10 36.40
C GLU A 232 14.20 -8.36 35.34
N TYR A 233 14.15 -7.60 34.23
CA TYR A 233 15.20 -7.61 33.22
C TYR A 233 15.73 -6.20 32.94
N PRO A 234 17.04 -6.05 32.65
CA PRO A 234 17.58 -4.82 32.08
C PRO A 234 16.81 -4.45 30.80
N GLY A 235 16.34 -3.21 30.68
CA GLY A 235 15.54 -2.75 29.53
C GLY A 235 14.02 -2.71 29.76
N ILE A 236 13.49 -3.37 30.80
CA ILE A 236 12.03 -3.37 31.05
C ILE A 236 11.51 -1.98 31.44
N GLN A 237 12.26 -1.25 32.25
CA GLN A 237 11.89 0.11 32.64
C GLN A 237 11.86 1.04 31.43
N GLU A 238 12.84 0.93 30.53
CA GLU A 238 12.95 1.69 29.30
C GLU A 238 11.83 1.34 28.31
N PHE A 239 11.44 0.07 28.25
CA PHE A 239 10.29 -0.37 27.46
C PHE A 239 8.97 0.24 28.00
N LEU A 240 8.76 0.21 29.31
CA LEU A 240 7.58 0.82 29.95
C LEU A 240 7.53 2.33 29.72
N THR A 241 8.66 3.02 29.85
CA THR A 241 8.75 4.46 29.54
C THR A 241 8.39 4.72 28.08
N TYR A 242 8.96 3.95 27.14
CA TYR A 242 8.61 4.05 25.73
C TYR A 242 7.12 3.82 25.47
N TYR A 243 6.54 2.79 26.11
CA TYR A 243 5.12 2.49 25.97
C TYR A 243 4.27 3.65 26.46
N HIS A 244 4.56 4.18 27.65
CA HIS A 244 3.84 5.30 28.23
C HIS A 244 3.92 6.55 27.34
N THR A 245 5.11 6.93 26.86
CA THR A 245 5.28 8.14 26.03
C THR A 245 4.72 8.00 24.62
N THR A 246 4.62 6.77 24.09
CA THR A 246 4.21 6.52 22.71
C THR A 246 2.74 6.11 22.59
N TYR A 247 2.22 5.34 23.55
CA TYR A 247 0.88 4.72 23.52
C TYR A 247 0.01 5.01 24.75
N GLY A 248 0.51 5.75 25.74
CA GLY A 248 -0.28 6.13 26.92
C GLY A 248 -1.45 7.10 26.60
N PRO A 249 -2.31 7.41 27.59
CA PRO A 249 -3.51 8.24 27.39
C PRO A 249 -3.25 9.64 26.78
N PHE A 250 -2.09 10.22 27.03
CA PHE A 250 -1.68 11.56 26.55
C PHE A 250 -0.52 11.50 25.56
N SER A 251 -0.34 10.37 24.88
CA SER A 251 0.77 10.14 23.95
C SER A 251 0.46 10.59 22.53
N LYS A 252 1.43 10.39 21.62
CA LYS A 252 1.24 10.55 20.18
C LYS A 252 0.20 9.59 19.59
N PHE A 253 0.10 8.39 20.13
CA PHE A 253 -0.85 7.36 19.69
C PHE A 253 -1.70 6.89 20.87
N PRO A 254 -2.68 7.69 21.32
CA PRO A 254 -3.51 7.36 22.47
C PRO A 254 -4.34 6.08 22.28
N PRO A 255 -4.82 5.45 23.37
CA PRO A 255 -5.51 4.16 23.36
C PRO A 255 -6.63 4.00 22.33
N HIS A 256 -7.44 5.04 22.09
CA HIS A 256 -8.53 4.97 21.11
C HIS A 256 -8.05 4.79 19.66
N MET A 257 -6.81 5.16 19.33
CA MET A 257 -6.24 5.00 17.99
C MET A 257 -5.81 3.56 17.71
N TYR A 258 -5.49 2.75 18.72
CA TYR A 258 -5.04 1.37 18.53
C TYR A 258 -5.92 0.34 19.27
N ASN A 259 -7.10 0.76 19.73
CA ASN A 259 -8.09 -0.15 20.31
C ASN A 259 -8.84 -0.92 19.21
N HIS A 260 -8.88 -2.23 19.36
CA HIS A 260 -9.55 -3.19 18.49
C HIS A 260 -10.60 -4.01 19.25
N TYR A 261 -11.09 -3.53 20.40
CA TYR A 261 -12.16 -4.19 21.13
C TYR A 261 -13.43 -4.27 20.27
N ARG A 262 -14.05 -5.45 20.22
CA ARG A 262 -15.21 -5.77 19.36
C ARG A 262 -15.00 -5.52 17.87
N ASN A 263 -13.75 -5.37 17.43
CA ASN A 263 -13.47 -5.34 16.00
C ASN A 263 -13.68 -6.76 15.43
N ILE A 264 -14.80 -6.94 14.72
CA ILE A 264 -15.22 -8.17 14.04
C ILE A 264 -14.69 -8.28 12.61
N THR A 265 -14.10 -7.20 12.11
CA THR A 265 -13.51 -7.13 10.78
C THR A 265 -11.98 -7.38 10.85
N PRO A 266 -11.26 -7.55 9.73
CA PRO A 266 -9.84 -7.89 9.77
C PRO A 266 -9.01 -6.94 10.65
N ARG A 267 -8.37 -7.49 11.69
CA ARG A 267 -7.48 -6.74 12.61
C ARG A 267 -6.07 -6.57 12.05
N THR A 268 -5.75 -7.30 10.98
CA THR A 268 -4.50 -7.19 10.23
C THR A 268 -4.81 -6.86 8.78
N ILE A 269 -3.82 -6.32 8.08
CA ILE A 269 -3.92 -5.94 6.66
C ILE A 269 -3.20 -6.95 5.76
N ASN A 270 -3.02 -8.20 6.19
CA ASN A 270 -2.27 -9.22 5.47
C ASN A 270 -2.76 -9.43 4.02
N TYR A 271 -4.05 -9.24 3.78
CA TYR A 271 -4.62 -9.33 2.44
C TYR A 271 -4.20 -8.14 1.55
N LEU A 272 -4.04 -6.93 2.11
CA LEU A 272 -3.46 -5.78 1.40
C LEU A 272 -1.99 -6.03 1.09
N GLU A 273 -1.22 -6.55 2.05
CA GLU A 273 0.18 -6.93 1.83
C GLU A 273 0.29 -7.97 0.70
N GLY A 274 -0.63 -8.94 0.67
CA GLY A 274 -0.78 -9.91 -0.41
C GLY A 274 -1.08 -9.26 -1.77
N ARG A 275 -1.98 -8.27 -1.81
CA ARG A 275 -2.28 -7.49 -3.03
C ARG A 275 -1.07 -6.70 -3.50
N HIS A 276 -0.36 -6.03 -2.59
CA HIS A 276 0.89 -5.32 -2.91
C HIS A 276 1.98 -6.26 -3.40
N SER A 277 2.07 -7.46 -2.84
CA SER A 277 2.98 -8.50 -3.32
C SER A 277 2.66 -8.92 -4.76
N ARG A 278 1.38 -9.09 -5.10
CA ARG A 278 0.94 -9.33 -6.48
C ARG A 278 1.27 -8.15 -7.41
N MET A 279 1.05 -6.92 -6.95
CA MET A 279 1.41 -5.72 -7.71
C MET A 279 2.92 -5.63 -7.97
N LYS A 280 3.76 -5.93 -6.97
CA LYS A 280 5.21 -6.03 -7.12
C LYS A 280 5.61 -7.04 -8.19
N LYS A 281 4.99 -8.23 -8.18
CA LYS A 281 5.23 -9.27 -9.20
C LYS A 281 4.78 -8.84 -10.60
N HIS A 282 3.68 -8.09 -10.72
CA HIS A 282 3.15 -7.65 -12.01
C HIS A 282 3.94 -6.48 -12.61
N VAL A 283 4.28 -5.46 -11.79
CA VAL A 283 5.11 -4.32 -12.21
C VAL A 283 6.54 -4.76 -12.52
N ASN A 284 7.07 -5.72 -11.74
CA ASN A 284 8.37 -6.36 -11.95
C ASN A 284 9.54 -5.38 -12.18
N ALA A 285 9.49 -4.21 -11.55
CA ALA A 285 10.52 -3.19 -11.63
C ALA A 285 10.53 -2.37 -10.33
N PRO A 286 11.72 -2.08 -9.77
CA PRO A 286 11.86 -1.09 -8.70
C PRO A 286 11.61 0.31 -9.30
N HIS A 287 10.77 1.09 -8.63
CA HIS A 287 10.47 2.48 -8.98
C HIS A 287 10.18 2.68 -10.47
N PRO A 288 9.09 2.10 -10.99
CA PRO A 288 8.75 2.21 -12.40
C PRO A 288 8.58 3.66 -12.81
N ASN A 289 8.95 3.97 -14.04
CA ASN A 289 8.62 5.26 -14.63
C ASN A 289 7.10 5.43 -14.74
N ILE A 290 6.62 6.65 -14.54
CA ILE A 290 5.22 7.03 -14.77
C ILE A 290 4.93 7.18 -16.27
#